data_AF-A0A0B6YHP6-F1
#
_entry.id   AF-A0A0B6YHP6-F1
#
_cell.length_a   1.000
_cell.length_b   1.000
_cell.length_c   1.000
_cell.angle_alpha   90.00
_cell.angle_beta   90.00
_cell.angle_gamma   90.00
#
_symmetry.space_group_name_H-M   'P 1'
#
loop_
_entity.id
_entity.type
_entity.pdbx_description
1 polymer ?
#
loop_
_entity_poly.entity_id
_entity_poly.type
_entity_poly.pdbx_seq_one_letter_code
_entity_poly.pdbx_strand_id
1 'polypeptide(L)'
;EISPTNSCVTAIVRMKYCSYCRGLTSTKPCSNYCINTMKGCLAHHADLNDVWNSYIDALHMLAGRLEGPFNIESVVDPLDVKISDAIMNLQENAQKVTTQIFSGCGTP
;
A
#
# COMPACT_ATOMS: atom_id res chain seq x y z
N GLU A 1 4.21 -6.70 -21.78
CA GLU A 1 2.82 -7.18 -21.92
C GLU A 1 2.82 -8.69 -21.83
N ILE A 2 1.97 -9.30 -20.99
CA ILE A 2 1.89 -10.76 -20.87
C ILE A 2 0.87 -11.25 -21.90
N SER A 3 1.36 -11.79 -23.02
CA SER A 3 0.51 -12.34 -24.06
C SER A 3 -0.21 -13.60 -23.59
N PRO A 4 -1.45 -13.87 -24.07
CA PRO A 4 -2.15 -15.11 -23.75
C PRO A 4 -1.38 -16.33 -24.25
N THR A 5 -1.39 -17.41 -23.48
CA THR A 5 -0.85 -18.70 -23.91
C THR A 5 -1.69 -19.28 -25.06
N ASN A 6 -1.08 -20.12 -25.90
CA ASN A 6 -1.82 -20.82 -26.97
C ASN A 6 -3.02 -21.62 -26.43
N SER A 7 -2.87 -22.25 -25.25
CA SER A 7 -3.97 -22.97 -24.58
C SER A 7 -5.12 -22.03 -24.18
N CYS A 8 -4.81 -20.83 -23.68
CA CYS A 8 -5.81 -19.80 -23.41
C CYS A 8 -6.53 -19.35 -24.70
N VAL A 9 -5.79 -19.08 -25.77
CA VAL A 9 -6.39 -18.70 -27.07
C VAL A 9 -7.35 -19.78 -27.56
N THR A 10 -6.94 -21.05 -27.54
CA THR A 10 -7.82 -22.17 -27.90
C THR A 10 -9.06 -22.24 -27.01
N ALA A 11 -8.92 -22.05 -25.69
CA ALA A 11 -10.03 -22.10 -24.75
C ALA A 11 -11.04 -20.97 -24.98
N ILE A 12 -10.56 -19.74 -25.22
CA ILE A 12 -11.40 -18.57 -25.54
C ILE A 12 -12.14 -18.79 -26.86
N VAL A 13 -11.44 -19.27 -27.90
CA VAL A 13 -12.07 -19.55 -29.20
C VAL A 13 -13.16 -20.61 -29.05
N ARG A 14 -12.88 -21.67 -28.30
CA ARG A 14 -13.87 -22.72 -28.01
C ARG A 14 -15.10 -22.17 -27.29
N MET A 15 -14.88 -21.33 -26.29
CA MET A 15 -15.95 -20.73 -25.50
C MET A 15 -16.82 -19.77 -26.32
N LYS A 16 -16.20 -18.96 -27.20
CA LYS A 16 -16.87 -17.87 -27.90
C LYS A 16 -17.45 -18.26 -29.25
N TYR A 17 -16.76 -19.11 -30.00
CA TYR A 17 -17.07 -19.34 -31.42
C TYR A 17 -17.56 -20.75 -31.76
N CYS A 18 -17.33 -21.78 -30.92
CA CYS A 18 -17.77 -23.13 -31.27
C CYS A 18 -19.29 -23.31 -31.34
N SER A 19 -20.09 -22.45 -30.71
CA SER A 19 -21.56 -22.47 -30.86
C SER A 19 -21.98 -22.16 -32.29
N TYR A 20 -21.34 -21.18 -32.93
CA TYR A 20 -21.55 -20.83 -34.34
C TYR A 20 -21.22 -22.00 -35.27
N CYS A 21 -20.09 -22.67 -35.05
CA CYS A 21 -19.69 -23.86 -35.83
C CYS A 21 -20.67 -25.03 -35.69
N ARG A 22 -21.48 -25.04 -34.62
CA ARG A 22 -22.52 -26.06 -34.37
C ARG A 22 -23.92 -25.59 -34.78
N GLY A 23 -24.05 -24.45 -35.46
CA GLY A 23 -25.34 -23.88 -35.88
C GLY A 23 -26.13 -23.16 -34.78
N LEU A 24 -25.54 -22.98 -33.59
CA LEU A 24 -26.16 -22.31 -32.44
C LEU A 24 -25.73 -20.84 -32.35
N THR A 25 -26.21 -20.01 -33.28
CA THR A 25 -25.73 -18.62 -33.45
C THR A 25 -26.18 -17.63 -32.38
N SER A 26 -27.30 -17.90 -31.68
CA SER A 26 -27.83 -17.04 -30.61
C SER A 26 -27.42 -17.47 -29.20
N THR A 27 -26.69 -18.59 -29.07
CA THR A 27 -26.33 -19.14 -27.75
C THR A 27 -25.08 -18.48 -27.21
N LYS A 28 -25.19 -17.86 -26.03
CA LYS A 28 -24.05 -17.29 -25.29
C LYS A 28 -23.40 -18.35 -24.40
N PRO A 29 -22.08 -18.26 -24.13
CA PRO A 29 -21.44 -19.12 -23.15
C PRO A 29 -22.04 -18.90 -21.76
N CYS A 30 -22.19 -19.99 -21.01
CA CYS A 30 -22.65 -19.93 -19.62
C CYS A 30 -21.71 -19.06 -18.78
N SER A 31 -22.24 -18.33 -17.79
CA SER A 31 -21.44 -17.47 -16.90
C SER A 31 -20.27 -18.23 -16.26
N ASN A 32 -20.55 -19.40 -15.67
CA ASN A 32 -19.51 -20.23 -15.04
C ASN A 32 -18.46 -20.74 -16.04
N TYR A 33 -18.88 -21.05 -17.29
CA TYR A 33 -17.94 -21.47 -18.32
C TYR A 33 -17.00 -20.31 -18.71
N CYS A 34 -17.55 -19.09 -18.80
CA CYS A 34 -16.78 -17.88 -19.02
C CYS A 34 -15.76 -17.63 -17.91
N ILE A 35 -16.23 -17.59 -16.66
CA ILE A 35 -15.38 -17.32 -15.50
C ILE A 35 -14.26 -18.36 -15.39
N ASN A 36 -14.56 -19.64 -15.58
CA ASN A 36 -13.54 -20.69 -15.49
C ASN A 36 -12.50 -20.60 -16.61
N THR A 37 -12.92 -20.27 -17.83
CA THR A 37 -11.99 -20.05 -18.95
C THR A 37 -11.08 -18.86 -18.68
N MET A 38 -11.65 -17.75 -18.21
CA MET A 38 -10.88 -16.53 -17.90
C MET A 38 -9.93 -16.72 -16.72
N LYS A 39 -10.33 -17.46 -15.68
CA LYS A 39 -9.44 -17.82 -14.55
C LYS A 39 -8.20 -18.57 -15.01
N GLY A 40 -8.36 -19.53 -15.93
CA GLY A 40 -7.22 -20.24 -16.51
C GLY A 40 -6.31 -19.33 -17.34
N CYS A 41 -6.90 -18.42 -18.12
CA CYS A 41 -6.17 -17.45 -18.94
C CYS A 41 -5.42 -16.39 -18.13
N LEU A 42 -5.98 -15.97 -16.99
CA LEU A 42 -5.47 -14.89 -16.16
C LEU A 42 -4.75 -15.39 -14.91
N ALA A 43 -4.35 -16.67 -14.85
CA ALA A 43 -3.70 -17.26 -13.67
C ALA A 43 -2.50 -16.43 -13.19
N HIS A 44 -1.59 -16.06 -14.11
CA HIS A 44 -0.42 -15.22 -13.77
C HIS A 44 -0.79 -13.81 -13.27
N HIS A 45 -1.93 -13.27 -13.69
CA HIS A 45 -2.42 -11.99 -13.18
C HIS A 45 -3.09 -12.17 -11.81
N ALA A 46 -3.74 -13.31 -11.58
CA ALA A 46 -4.36 -13.64 -10.30
C ALA A 46 -3.33 -13.81 -9.19
N ASP A 47 -2.11 -14.28 -9.50
CA ASP A 47 -0.99 -14.35 -8.56
C ASP A 47 -0.65 -12.98 -7.95
N LEU A 48 -0.93 -11.88 -8.66
CA LEU A 48 -0.70 -10.52 -8.18
C LEU A 48 -1.80 -10.01 -7.26
N ASN A 49 -2.96 -10.67 -7.20
CA ASN A 49 -4.14 -10.15 -6.49
C ASN A 49 -3.84 -9.86 -5.01
N ASP A 50 -3.22 -10.81 -4.32
CA ASP A 50 -3.05 -10.71 -2.87
C ASP A 50 -1.99 -9.66 -2.50
N VAL A 51 -0.88 -9.63 -3.25
CA VAL A 51 0.17 -8.61 -3.06
C VAL A 51 -0.31 -7.22 -3.46
N TRP A 52 -1.15 -7.12 -4.49
CA TRP A 52 -1.74 -5.85 -4.93
C TRP A 52 -2.69 -5.29 -3.88
N ASN A 53 -3.61 -6.12 -3.36
CA ASN A 53 -4.52 -5.69 -2.31
C ASN A 53 -3.75 -5.29 -1.04
N SER A 54 -2.73 -6.07 -0.65
CA SER A 54 -1.87 -5.72 0.49
C SER A 54 -1.13 -4.38 0.30
N TYR A 55 -0.68 -4.09 -0.93
CA TYR A 55 -0.06 -2.81 -1.26
C TYR A 55 -1.05 -1.65 -1.16
N ILE A 56 -2.28 -1.82 -1.67
CA ILE A 56 -3.33 -0.81 -1.58
C ILE A 56 -3.71 -0.55 -0.11
N ASP A 57 -3.83 -1.59 0.70
CA ASP A 57 -4.11 -1.47 2.14
C ASP A 57 -3.00 -0.68 2.85
N ALA A 58 -1.73 -0.95 2.52
CA ALA A 58 -0.59 -0.21 3.07
C ALA A 58 -0.61 1.27 2.65
N LEU A 59 -0.99 1.57 1.40
CA LEU A 59 -1.17 2.95 0.93
C LEU A 59 -2.30 3.67 1.66
N HIS A 60 -3.43 2.99 1.91
CA HIS A 60 -4.52 3.56 2.70
C HIS A 60 -4.08 3.87 4.14
N MET A 61 -3.31 2.97 4.77
CA MET A 61 -2.73 3.22 6.09
C MET A 61 -1.78 4.42 6.09
N LEU A 62 -0.94 4.55 5.06
CA LEU A 62 -0.03 5.69 4.92
C LEU A 62 -0.80 7.00 4.73
N ALA A 63 -1.80 7.02 3.84
CA ALA A 63 -2.65 8.19 3.61
C ALA A 63 -3.31 8.67 4.90
N GLY A 64 -3.88 7.76 5.70
CA GLY A 64 -4.46 8.10 6.99
C GLY A 64 -3.47 8.72 7.99
N ARG A 65 -2.18 8.34 7.94
CA ARG A 65 -1.14 8.97 8.77
C ARG A 65 -0.73 10.35 8.27
N LEU A 66 -0.74 10.55 6.95
CA LEU A 66 -0.39 11.82 6.31
C LEU A 66 -1.49 12.88 6.42
N GLU A 67 -2.76 12.48 6.52
CA GLU A 67 -3.87 13.43 6.79
C GLU A 67 -3.99 13.81 8.26
N GLY A 68 -3.41 13.01 9.16
CA GLY A 68 -3.49 13.18 10.61
C GLY A 68 -2.38 14.05 11.22
N PRO A 69 -2.33 14.16 12.56
CA PRO A 69 -1.30 14.93 13.29
C PRO A 69 0.11 14.34 13.15
N PHE A 70 0.24 13.17 12.53
CA PHE A 70 1.52 12.54 12.19
C PHE A 70 2.00 12.90 10.79
N ASN A 71 1.35 13.86 10.13
CA ASN A 71 1.86 14.46 8.90
C ASN A 71 3.27 14.99 9.18
N ILE A 72 4.19 14.66 8.28
CA ILE A 72 5.59 15.09 8.36
C ILE A 72 5.71 16.62 8.41
N GLU A 73 4.85 17.35 7.70
CA GLU A 73 4.83 18.82 7.70
C GLU A 73 4.51 19.35 9.11
N SER A 74 3.56 18.74 9.81
CA SER A 74 3.19 19.15 11.18
C SER A 74 4.33 19.00 12.21
N VAL A 75 5.32 18.15 11.92
CA VAL A 75 6.49 17.93 12.79
C VAL A 75 7.69 18.76 12.33
N VAL A 76 7.90 18.85 11.01
CA VAL A 76 9.08 19.51 10.43
C VAL A 76 8.93 21.02 10.42
N ASP A 77 7.74 21.55 10.11
CA ASP A 77 7.53 22.99 10.00
C ASP A 77 7.83 23.75 11.31
N PRO A 78 7.42 23.30 12.51
CA PRO A 78 7.71 24.01 13.76
C PRO A 78 9.01 23.56 14.45
N LEU A 79 9.89 22.81 13.77
CA LEU A 79 11.05 22.19 14.40
C LEU A 79 12.02 23.22 15.00
N ASP A 80 12.23 24.34 14.32
CA ASP A 80 13.07 25.45 14.77
C ASP A 80 12.54 26.10 16.07
N VAL A 81 11.21 26.27 16.16
CA VAL A 81 10.54 26.76 17.37
C VAL A 81 10.73 25.76 18.51
N LYS A 82 10.56 24.45 18.25
CA LYS A 82 10.78 23.41 19.28
C LYS A 82 12.22 23.34 19.77
N ILE A 83 13.21 23.54 18.89
CA ILE A 83 14.62 23.65 19.30
C ILE A 83 14.82 24.90 20.17
N SER A 84 14.23 26.03 19.77
CA SER A 84 14.32 27.28 20.53
C SER A 84 13.68 27.15 21.92
N ASP A 85 12.52 26.53 22.04
CA ASP A 85 11.84 26.23 23.31
C ASP A 85 12.72 25.34 24.21
N ALA A 86 13.37 24.33 23.64
CA ALA A 86 14.26 23.44 24.39
C ALA A 86 15.50 24.17 24.92
N ILE A 87 16.09 25.07 24.11
CA ILE A 87 17.22 25.91 24.53
C ILE A 87 16.77 26.87 25.64
N MET A 88 15.61 27.51 25.48
CA MET A 88 15.05 28.43 26.48
C MET A 88 14.80 27.71 27.81
N ASN A 89 14.20 26.51 27.77
CA ASN A 89 13.98 25.68 28.95
C ASN A 89 15.30 25.35 29.66
N LEU A 90 16.34 24.97 28.89
CA LEU A 90 17.66 24.71 29.46
C LEU A 90 18.25 25.97 30.09
N GLN A 91 18.14 27.13 29.44
CA GLN A 91 18.66 28.40 29.97
C GLN A 91 17.97 28.78 31.29
N GLU A 92 16.65 28.66 31.38
CA GLU A 92 15.87 28.95 32.59
C GLU A 92 16.20 27.98 33.73
N ASN A 93 16.46 26.71 33.41
CA ASN A 93 16.73 25.66 34.39
C ASN A 93 18.23 25.40 34.62
N ALA A 94 19.12 26.15 33.95
CA ALA A 94 20.55 25.85 33.89
C ALA A 94 21.18 25.72 35.27
N GLN A 95 20.89 26.65 36.17
CA GLN A 95 21.44 26.63 37.54
C GLN A 95 20.94 25.41 38.33
N LYS A 96 19.63 25.14 38.30
CA LYS A 96 19.02 24.01 38.99
C LYS A 96 19.60 22.68 38.51
N VAL A 97 19.73 22.52 37.19
CA VAL A 97 20.34 21.33 36.57
C VAL A 97 21.79 21.20 37.01
N THR A 98 22.56 22.30 36.97
CA THR A 98 23.97 22.32 37.39
C THR A 98 24.13 21.91 38.86
N THR A 99 23.32 22.46 39.77
CA THR A 99 23.35 22.10 41.18
C THR A 99 23.03 20.62 41.41
N GLN A 100 22.01 20.09 40.73
CA GLN A 100 21.68 18.66 40.82
C GLN A 100 22.82 17.78 40.30
N ILE A 101 23.42 18.13 39.16
CA ILE A 101 24.57 17.41 38.61
C ILE A 101 25.74 17.43 39.58
N PHE A 102 26.09 18.57 40.16
CA PHE A 102 27.22 18.65 41.10
C PHE A 102 26.97 17.85 42.37
N SER A 103 25.72 17.80 42.84
CA SER A 103 25.36 17.00 44.02
C SER A 103 25.43 15.49 43.78
N GLY A 104 25.10 15.03 42.57
CA GLY A 104 25.07 13.59 42.23
C GLY A 104 26.37 13.06 41.63
N CYS A 105 27.05 13.87 40.82
CA CYS A 105 28.23 13.48 40.04
C CYS A 105 29.54 14.07 40.59
N GLY A 106 29.47 15.01 41.53
CA GLY A 106 30.62 15.79 41.99
C GLY A 106 30.80 17.09 41.21
N THR A 107 31.54 18.02 41.80
CA THR A 107 31.95 19.24 41.10
C THR A 107 33.01 18.92 40.05
N PRO A 108 32.94 19.51 38.85
CA PRO A 108 33.98 19.41 37.83
C PRO A 108 35.36 19.79 38.38
#